data_AF-A0A9E4N6Y0-F1
#
_entry.id   AF-A0A9E4N6Y0-F1
#
_cell.length_a   1.000
_cell.length_b   1.000
_cell.length_c   1.000
_cell.angle_alpha   90.00
_cell.angle_beta   90.00
_cell.angle_gamma   90.00
#
_symmetry.space_group_name_H-M   'P 1'
#
loop_
_entity.id
_entity.type
_entity.pdbx_description
1 polymer ?
#
loop_
_entity_poly.entity_id
_entity_poly.type
_entity_poly.pdbx_seq_one_letter_code
_entity_poly.pdbx_strand_id
1 'polypeptide(L)'
;MPLVNMKQMLNHAHANGYAVGAFDVVSLDFVTGVMAAAEQTASPVILSLAESHFQHYDFELLMAAVETAAKRAAVPVAIHLDHGESLESAIDSIRLGCNGVMVDASHTSFEENVETTAQVVSMAQACGIPVEGELGYVPGVEGEDAEQHPGEMIYTSVDEARQFVALTGVDFLAVSIGTVHGRMKGDPNLDFERLQQINQSLAVPLVLHGGTGLSEEQYQRLIENGIAKINYYTALADAAGACVGRNAAQNLLGYTGLMQGVSDAIHQEAARCMSLWGSAGRASEVLAECDPWLPVEHLIIYNTSIDDEQQINHMMEEGRRVLSAIPGVRRVFTGDAVQESAGYRYTWLVKFCHPAVIDSYREHVDHVAFADGFFRPIAGDRISIDYQAVEGDERSATTDGKAKMSA
;
A
#
# COMPACT_ATOMS: atom_id res chain seq x y z
N MET A 1 -12.44 -0.27 11.01
CA MET A 1 -12.41 -0.65 9.60
C MET A 1 -12.30 0.59 8.72
N PRO A 2 -11.14 0.85 8.11
CA PRO A 2 -11.11 1.86 7.05
C PRO A 2 -10.09 1.57 5.93
N LEU A 3 -9.51 0.37 5.83
CA LEU A 3 -8.80 0.02 4.60
C LEU A 3 -9.82 -0.12 3.47
N VAL A 4 -9.59 0.57 2.36
CA VAL A 4 -10.50 0.57 1.19
C VAL A 4 -9.74 0.18 -0.08
N ASN A 5 -10.47 -0.20 -1.11
CA ASN A 5 -9.89 -0.48 -2.42
C ASN A 5 -9.22 0.78 -3.02
N MET A 6 -7.90 0.74 -3.21
CA MET A 6 -7.11 1.88 -3.69
C MET A 6 -7.50 2.32 -5.11
N LYS A 7 -7.90 1.40 -5.99
CA LYS A 7 -8.39 1.71 -7.35
C LYS A 7 -9.62 2.59 -7.31
N GLN A 8 -10.60 2.20 -6.49
CA GLN A 8 -11.81 2.99 -6.33
C GLN A 8 -11.53 4.33 -5.66
N MET A 9 -10.64 4.37 -4.67
CA MET A 9 -10.22 5.61 -4.00
C MET A 9 -9.64 6.63 -5.01
N LEU A 10 -8.69 6.21 -5.86
CA LEU A 10 -8.05 7.10 -6.82
C LEU A 10 -8.94 7.44 -8.01
N ASN A 11 -9.81 6.52 -8.45
CA ASN A 11 -10.83 6.84 -9.45
C ASN A 11 -11.84 7.87 -8.92
N HIS A 12 -12.24 7.76 -7.65
CA HIS A 12 -13.10 8.75 -7.00
C HIS A 12 -12.40 10.12 -6.96
N ALA A 13 -11.10 10.16 -6.62
CA ALA A 13 -10.31 11.38 -6.62
C ALA A 13 -10.23 12.04 -8.01
N HIS A 14 -9.90 11.24 -9.04
CA HIS A 14 -9.84 11.68 -10.43
C HIS A 14 -11.18 12.23 -10.92
N ALA A 15 -12.28 11.53 -10.66
CA ALA A 15 -13.62 11.93 -11.08
C ALA A 15 -14.13 13.20 -10.37
N ASN A 16 -13.66 13.47 -9.15
CA ASN A 16 -14.10 14.60 -8.33
C ASN A 16 -13.10 15.76 -8.28
N GLY A 17 -12.02 15.71 -9.09
CA GLY A 17 -11.08 16.82 -9.24
C GLY A 17 -10.28 17.14 -7.98
N TYR A 18 -9.78 16.12 -7.28
CA TYR A 18 -8.86 16.28 -6.15
C TYR A 18 -7.76 15.22 -6.19
N ALA A 19 -6.71 15.37 -5.38
CA ALA A 19 -5.67 14.35 -5.23
C ALA A 19 -5.57 13.79 -3.81
N VAL A 20 -5.35 12.48 -3.71
CA VAL A 20 -5.04 11.78 -2.46
C VAL A 20 -3.53 11.87 -2.22
N GLY A 21 -3.16 12.25 -1.01
CA GLY A 21 -1.76 12.23 -0.59
C GLY A 21 -1.27 10.80 -0.33
N ALA A 22 -0.19 10.43 -1.01
CA ALA A 22 0.61 9.25 -0.72
C ALA A 22 1.87 9.68 0.03
N PHE A 23 1.84 9.52 1.35
CA PHE A 23 2.90 9.98 2.22
C PHE A 23 3.80 8.81 2.61
N ASP A 24 5.09 8.90 2.31
CA ASP A 24 6.02 7.86 2.76
C ASP A 24 6.22 7.91 4.26
N VAL A 25 6.15 6.74 4.88
CA VAL A 25 6.34 6.58 6.32
C VAL A 25 7.56 5.71 6.58
N VAL A 26 8.47 6.21 7.43
CA VAL A 26 9.72 5.53 7.80
C VAL A 26 9.82 5.22 9.30
N SER A 27 8.86 5.67 10.10
CA SER A 27 8.82 5.44 11.55
C SER A 27 7.40 5.60 12.13
N LEU A 28 7.23 5.25 13.41
CA LEU A 28 5.96 5.45 14.11
C LEU A 28 5.57 6.93 14.23
N ASP A 29 6.52 7.86 14.29
CA ASP A 29 6.22 9.30 14.31
C ASP A 29 5.59 9.75 13.00
N PHE A 30 6.07 9.22 11.86
CA PHE A 30 5.48 9.47 10.54
C PHE A 30 4.08 8.88 10.42
N VAL A 31 3.92 7.60 10.76
CA VAL A 31 2.59 6.95 10.75
C VAL A 31 1.62 7.73 11.63
N THR A 32 2.01 8.08 12.85
CA THR A 32 1.16 8.82 13.80
C THR A 32 0.80 10.21 13.28
N GLY A 33 1.78 10.96 12.76
CA GLY A 33 1.57 12.31 12.25
C GLY A 33 0.64 12.34 11.03
N VAL A 34 0.90 11.49 10.03
CA VAL A 34 0.09 11.40 8.81
C VAL A 34 -1.33 10.94 9.13
N MET A 35 -1.50 9.93 9.99
CA MET A 35 -2.83 9.44 10.36
C MET A 35 -3.63 10.47 11.14
N ALA A 36 -3.00 11.18 12.09
CA ALA A 36 -3.65 12.27 12.80
C ALA A 36 -4.14 13.36 11.82
N ALA A 37 -3.38 13.62 10.76
CA ALA A 37 -3.70 14.67 9.79
C ALA A 37 -4.89 14.25 8.94
N ALA A 38 -4.88 13.00 8.48
CA ALA A 38 -5.98 12.41 7.73
C ALA A 38 -7.28 12.42 8.55
N GLU A 39 -7.22 12.02 9.82
CA GLU A 39 -8.38 12.03 10.70
C GLU A 39 -8.86 13.46 11.03
N GLN A 40 -7.97 14.40 11.33
CA GLN A 40 -8.33 15.79 11.60
C GLN A 40 -9.04 16.43 10.39
N THR A 41 -8.52 16.18 9.19
CA THR A 41 -9.03 16.79 7.96
C THR A 41 -10.16 15.99 7.33
N ALA A 42 -10.52 14.83 7.88
CA ALA A 42 -11.46 13.88 7.29
C ALA A 42 -11.09 13.58 5.82
N SER A 43 -9.82 13.27 5.56
CA SER A 43 -9.27 13.03 4.23
C SER A 43 -9.01 11.54 3.97
N PRO A 44 -9.24 11.01 2.75
CA PRO A 44 -8.60 9.78 2.32
C PRO A 44 -7.08 9.94 2.34
N VAL A 45 -6.36 8.85 2.62
CA VAL A 45 -4.88 8.87 2.67
C VAL A 45 -4.29 7.55 2.19
N ILE A 46 -3.13 7.64 1.55
CA ILE A 46 -2.29 6.48 1.24
C ILE A 46 -1.06 6.53 2.15
N LEU A 47 -0.88 5.48 2.96
CA LEU A 47 0.37 5.24 3.68
C LEU A 47 1.32 4.53 2.71
N SER A 48 2.34 5.25 2.27
CA SER A 48 3.27 4.80 1.25
C SER A 48 4.57 4.32 1.88
N LEU A 49 5.23 3.33 1.27
CA LEU A 49 6.53 2.83 1.70
C LEU A 49 7.43 2.62 0.48
N ALA A 50 8.44 3.48 0.34
CA ALA A 50 9.42 3.38 -0.73
C ALA A 50 10.47 2.28 -0.47
N GLU A 51 10.71 1.43 -1.49
CA GLU A 51 11.68 0.33 -1.43
C GLU A 51 13.11 0.80 -1.11
N SER A 52 13.48 2.00 -1.57
CA SER A 52 14.77 2.65 -1.29
C SER A 52 15.08 2.78 0.22
N HIS A 53 14.05 2.81 1.07
CA HIS A 53 14.19 2.91 2.52
C HIS A 53 14.40 1.56 3.22
N PHE A 54 14.19 0.42 2.54
CA PHE A 54 14.21 -0.91 3.18
C PHE A 54 15.60 -1.32 3.67
N GLN A 55 16.67 -0.74 3.11
CA GLN A 55 18.03 -0.94 3.61
C GLN A 55 18.30 -0.21 4.96
N HIS A 56 17.46 0.76 5.32
CA HIS A 56 17.65 1.59 6.52
C HIS A 56 16.65 1.26 7.63
N TYR A 57 15.48 0.72 7.29
CA TYR A 57 14.39 0.46 8.23
C TYR A 57 13.89 -0.98 8.12
N ASP A 58 13.50 -1.55 9.25
CA ASP A 58 12.83 -2.85 9.29
C ASP A 58 11.41 -2.71 8.75
N PHE A 59 11.26 -2.99 7.45
CA PHE A 59 10.00 -2.86 6.74
C PHE A 59 8.92 -3.79 7.28
N GLU A 60 9.25 -5.04 7.62
CA GLU A 60 8.27 -5.99 8.16
C GLU A 60 7.69 -5.51 9.49
N LEU A 61 8.54 -5.00 10.38
CA LEU A 61 8.10 -4.43 11.65
C LEU A 61 7.27 -3.16 11.46
N LEU A 62 7.69 -2.28 10.56
CA LEU A 62 6.96 -1.05 10.26
C LEU A 62 5.58 -1.34 9.64
N MET A 63 5.50 -2.32 8.74
CA MET A 63 4.26 -2.73 8.09
C MET A 63 3.21 -3.22 9.09
N ALA A 64 3.62 -3.93 10.15
CA ALA A 64 2.70 -4.31 11.23
C ALA A 64 2.07 -3.08 11.92
N ALA A 65 2.84 -2.01 12.11
CA ALA A 65 2.34 -0.76 12.67
C ALA A 65 1.45 0.00 11.69
N VAL A 66 1.84 0.08 10.41
CA VAL A 66 1.07 0.70 9.33
C VAL A 66 -0.29 0.03 9.17
N GLU A 67 -0.34 -1.30 9.06
CA GLU A 67 -1.60 -2.05 8.94
C GLU A 67 -2.48 -1.88 10.17
N THR A 68 -1.89 -1.85 11.37
CA THR A 68 -2.62 -1.60 12.61
C THR A 68 -3.21 -0.19 12.65
N ALA A 69 -2.45 0.81 12.24
CA ALA A 69 -2.90 2.20 12.18
C ALA A 69 -4.02 2.35 11.15
N ALA A 70 -3.86 1.76 9.97
CA ALA A 70 -4.87 1.73 8.93
C ALA A 70 -6.15 1.10 9.47
N LYS A 71 -6.16 -0.14 9.99
CA LYS A 71 -7.38 -0.79 10.52
C LYS A 71 -8.12 0.00 11.60
N ARG A 72 -7.39 0.80 12.38
CA ARG A 72 -7.95 1.61 13.46
C ARG A 72 -8.52 2.94 13.00
N ALA A 73 -8.18 3.45 11.80
CA ALA A 73 -8.55 4.80 11.41
C ALA A 73 -10.08 5.02 11.29
N ALA A 74 -10.48 6.29 11.37
CA ALA A 74 -11.85 6.74 11.08
C ALA A 74 -12.05 7.22 9.63
N VAL A 75 -10.98 7.27 8.83
CA VAL A 75 -10.96 7.80 7.46
C VAL A 75 -10.39 6.76 6.50
N PRO A 76 -10.78 6.75 5.21
CA PRO A 76 -10.34 5.71 4.27
C PRO A 76 -8.82 5.74 4.06
N VAL A 77 -8.21 4.57 4.19
CA VAL A 77 -6.77 4.35 4.07
C VAL A 77 -6.49 3.31 2.98
N ALA A 78 -5.41 3.51 2.24
CA ALA A 78 -4.74 2.48 1.45
C ALA A 78 -3.26 2.38 1.87
N ILE A 79 -2.64 1.24 1.61
CA ILE A 79 -1.22 1.00 1.88
C ILE A 79 -0.54 0.62 0.57
N HIS A 80 0.53 1.34 0.24
CA HIS A 80 1.15 1.28 -1.08
C HIS A 80 2.65 0.99 -0.99
N LEU A 81 3.13 0.07 -1.81
CA LEU A 81 4.57 -0.05 -2.12
C LEU A 81 4.92 1.03 -3.15
N ASP A 82 5.93 1.85 -2.86
CA ASP A 82 6.41 2.91 -3.74
C ASP A 82 7.77 2.53 -4.36
N HIS A 83 7.96 2.86 -5.63
CA HIS A 83 9.17 2.52 -6.42
C HIS A 83 9.61 1.04 -6.30
N GLY A 84 8.67 0.10 -6.42
CA GLY A 84 9.01 -1.32 -6.43
C GLY A 84 9.88 -1.70 -7.63
N GLU A 85 11.04 -2.32 -7.43
CA GLU A 85 11.99 -2.61 -8.52
C GLU A 85 11.73 -3.96 -9.21
N SER A 86 10.90 -4.82 -8.62
CA SER A 86 10.74 -6.21 -9.09
C SER A 86 9.39 -6.85 -8.75
N LEU A 87 9.09 -7.95 -9.45
CA LEU A 87 7.95 -8.82 -9.14
C LEU A 87 8.03 -9.39 -7.72
N GLU A 88 9.23 -9.71 -7.24
CA GLU A 88 9.45 -10.24 -5.89
C GLU A 88 9.11 -9.19 -4.83
N SER A 89 9.57 -7.95 -5.02
CA SER A 89 9.23 -6.82 -4.14
C SER A 89 7.71 -6.59 -4.07
N ALA A 90 7.01 -6.67 -5.20
CA ALA A 90 5.56 -6.58 -5.24
C ALA A 90 4.89 -7.73 -4.47
N ILE A 91 5.31 -8.99 -4.68
CA ILE A 91 4.76 -10.16 -3.97
C ILE A 91 4.96 -10.03 -2.46
N ASP A 92 6.17 -9.67 -2.03
CA ASP A 92 6.51 -9.53 -0.60
C ASP A 92 5.72 -8.40 0.06
N SER A 93 5.55 -7.27 -0.61
CA SER A 93 4.77 -6.15 -0.11
C SER A 93 3.29 -6.48 0.02
N ILE A 94 2.72 -7.22 -0.95
CA ILE A 94 1.35 -7.74 -0.89
C ILE A 94 1.19 -8.69 0.31
N ARG A 95 2.16 -9.60 0.52
CA ARG A 95 2.18 -10.52 1.67
C ARG A 95 2.14 -9.73 2.99
N LEU A 96 2.95 -8.67 3.07
CA LEU A 96 3.07 -7.83 4.27
C LEU A 96 1.87 -6.92 4.51
N GLY A 97 1.08 -6.61 3.48
CA GLY A 97 -0.24 -5.98 3.64
C GLY A 97 -0.52 -4.78 2.75
N CYS A 98 0.34 -4.47 1.79
CA CYS A 98 0.04 -3.48 0.77
C CYS A 98 -1.20 -3.91 -0.03
N ASN A 99 -2.08 -2.95 -0.30
CA ASN A 99 -3.25 -3.12 -1.16
C ASN A 99 -3.23 -2.17 -2.38
N GLY A 100 -2.06 -1.66 -2.70
CA GLY A 100 -1.64 -1.12 -3.98
C GLY A 100 -0.14 -1.30 -4.11
N VAL A 101 0.37 -1.46 -5.32
CA VAL A 101 1.82 -1.57 -5.57
C VAL A 101 2.22 -0.72 -6.76
N MET A 102 3.40 -0.11 -6.67
CA MET A 102 4.07 0.50 -7.80
C MET A 102 5.17 -0.43 -8.30
N VAL A 103 5.35 -0.48 -9.62
CA VAL A 103 6.55 -1.01 -10.25
C VAL A 103 7.22 0.10 -11.04
N ASP A 104 8.50 0.34 -10.74
CA ASP A 104 9.32 1.35 -11.38
C ASP A 104 10.43 0.71 -12.22
N ALA A 105 10.09 0.45 -13.48
CA ALA A 105 11.05 0.05 -14.52
C ALA A 105 11.35 1.22 -15.48
N SER A 106 11.12 2.47 -15.04
CA SER A 106 11.22 3.68 -15.87
C SER A 106 12.62 3.95 -16.42
N HIS A 107 13.65 3.43 -15.74
CA HIS A 107 15.05 3.52 -16.13
C HIS A 107 15.45 2.53 -17.26
N THR A 108 14.56 1.60 -17.64
CA THR A 108 14.80 0.60 -18.69
C THR A 108 14.27 1.06 -20.06
N SER A 109 14.47 0.26 -21.11
CA SER A 109 13.83 0.55 -22.40
C SER A 109 12.30 0.48 -22.30
N PHE A 110 11.58 1.15 -23.21
CA PHE A 110 10.11 1.14 -23.20
C PHE A 110 9.56 -0.29 -23.24
N GLU A 111 10.13 -1.16 -24.07
CA GLU A 111 9.72 -2.55 -24.21
C GLU A 111 9.96 -3.36 -22.92
N GLU A 112 11.12 -3.19 -22.27
CA GLU A 112 11.44 -3.85 -21.00
C GLU A 112 10.55 -3.35 -19.85
N ASN A 113 10.24 -2.05 -19.82
CA ASN A 113 9.33 -1.47 -18.84
C ASN A 113 7.91 -2.03 -19.01
N VAL A 114 7.42 -2.09 -20.26
CA VAL A 114 6.12 -2.72 -20.57
C VAL A 114 6.09 -4.18 -20.14
N GLU A 115 7.12 -4.96 -20.47
CA GLU A 115 7.19 -6.38 -20.11
C GLU A 115 7.17 -6.58 -18.59
N THR A 116 8.05 -5.88 -17.88
CA THR A 116 8.16 -5.96 -16.41
C THR A 116 6.86 -5.53 -15.73
N THR A 117 6.30 -4.39 -16.16
CA THR A 117 5.06 -3.87 -15.60
C THR A 117 3.88 -4.79 -15.87
N ALA A 118 3.74 -5.34 -17.08
CA ALA A 118 2.67 -6.27 -17.42
C ALA A 118 2.74 -7.58 -16.60
N GLN A 119 3.95 -8.06 -16.27
CA GLN A 119 4.12 -9.22 -15.38
C GLN A 119 3.59 -8.93 -13.97
N VAL A 120 3.94 -7.76 -13.41
CA VAL A 120 3.43 -7.33 -12.10
C VAL A 120 1.93 -7.13 -12.12
N VAL A 121 1.39 -6.48 -13.16
CA VAL A 121 -0.07 -6.30 -13.34
C VAL A 121 -0.79 -7.64 -13.36
N SER A 122 -0.31 -8.62 -14.15
CA SER A 122 -0.92 -9.95 -14.23
C SER A 122 -0.99 -10.65 -12.86
N MET A 123 0.11 -10.60 -12.09
CA MET A 123 0.16 -11.15 -10.73
C MET A 123 -0.77 -10.40 -9.76
N ALA A 124 -0.72 -9.06 -9.77
CA ALA A 124 -1.50 -8.23 -8.85
C ALA A 124 -3.00 -8.31 -9.13
N GLN A 125 -3.41 -8.44 -10.40
CA GLN A 125 -4.80 -8.70 -10.79
C GLN A 125 -5.35 -9.98 -10.17
N ALA A 126 -4.55 -11.05 -10.13
CA ALA A 126 -4.92 -12.30 -9.46
C ALA A 126 -5.07 -12.13 -7.93
N CYS A 127 -4.55 -11.04 -7.37
CA CYS A 127 -4.71 -10.63 -5.98
C CYS A 127 -5.78 -9.55 -5.76
N GLY A 128 -6.39 -9.02 -6.83
CA GLY A 128 -7.30 -7.87 -6.77
C GLY A 128 -6.62 -6.55 -6.39
N ILE A 129 -5.30 -6.45 -6.54
CA ILE A 129 -4.49 -5.31 -6.13
C ILE A 129 -4.20 -4.43 -7.35
N PRO A 130 -4.44 -3.11 -7.28
CA PRO A 130 -4.12 -2.21 -8.37
C PRO A 130 -2.62 -1.93 -8.46
N VAL A 131 -2.18 -1.67 -9.69
CA VAL A 131 -0.78 -1.38 -10.01
C VAL A 131 -0.61 0.03 -10.55
N GLU A 132 0.34 0.75 -9.98
CA GLU A 132 0.92 1.96 -10.54
C GLU A 132 2.15 1.60 -11.37
N GLY A 133 2.24 2.11 -12.60
CA GLY A 133 3.47 2.08 -13.38
C GLY A 133 4.02 3.49 -13.59
N GLU A 134 5.30 3.58 -13.88
CA GLU A 134 5.97 4.84 -14.22
C GLU A 134 6.46 4.86 -15.67
N LEU A 135 6.23 5.99 -16.33
CA LEU A 135 6.71 6.23 -17.69
C LEU A 135 7.31 7.63 -17.81
N GLY A 136 8.46 7.72 -18.48
CA GLY A 136 9.36 8.87 -18.41
C GLY A 136 10.46 8.57 -17.41
N TYR A 137 11.14 9.59 -16.90
CA TYR A 137 12.07 9.44 -15.79
C TYR A 137 12.01 10.69 -14.92
N VAL A 138 11.81 10.50 -13.61
CA VAL A 138 11.86 11.55 -12.60
C VAL A 138 13.21 11.44 -11.87
N PRO A 139 14.15 12.38 -12.08
CA PRO A 139 15.45 12.32 -11.42
C PRO A 139 15.37 12.48 -9.89
N GLY A 140 16.27 11.82 -9.16
CA GLY A 140 16.46 11.96 -7.72
C GLY A 140 16.07 10.70 -6.92
N VAL A 141 16.25 10.74 -5.61
CA VAL A 141 15.79 9.71 -4.67
C VAL A 141 15.00 10.41 -3.56
N GLU A 142 13.88 9.83 -3.15
CA GLU A 142 13.04 10.39 -2.09
C GLU A 142 13.84 10.64 -0.79
N GLY A 143 13.78 11.87 -0.29
CA GLY A 143 14.46 12.29 0.95
C GLY A 143 15.96 12.60 0.80
N GLU A 144 16.54 12.38 -0.37
CA GLU A 144 17.89 12.83 -0.72
C GLU A 144 17.85 14.08 -1.59
N ASP A 145 19.01 14.72 -1.80
CA ASP A 145 19.08 15.84 -2.75
C ASP A 145 19.14 15.28 -4.19
N ALA A 146 18.27 15.76 -5.08
CA ALA A 146 18.25 15.35 -6.50
C ALA A 146 19.63 15.47 -7.19
N GLU A 147 20.46 16.42 -6.76
CA GLU A 147 21.82 16.65 -7.26
C GLU A 147 22.79 15.49 -6.97
N GLN A 148 22.51 14.66 -5.96
CA GLN A 148 23.33 13.49 -5.61
C GLN A 148 23.07 12.30 -6.55
N HIS A 149 21.98 12.34 -7.31
CA HIS A 149 21.55 11.31 -8.27
C HIS A 149 21.29 11.91 -9.65
N PRO A 150 22.35 12.30 -10.39
CA PRO A 150 22.20 12.92 -11.70
C PRO A 150 21.66 11.90 -12.72
N GLY A 151 20.40 12.05 -13.12
CA GLY A 151 19.84 11.42 -14.30
C GLY A 151 19.19 12.46 -15.20
N GLU A 152 19.22 12.24 -16.52
CA GLU A 152 18.55 13.13 -17.47
C GLU A 152 17.04 12.92 -17.38
N MET A 153 16.29 13.98 -17.07
CA MET A 153 14.83 13.95 -17.05
C MET A 153 14.28 13.58 -18.42
N ILE A 154 13.39 12.58 -18.46
CA ILE A 154 12.71 12.14 -19.68
C ILE A 154 11.23 12.42 -19.50
N TYR A 155 10.69 13.35 -20.29
CA TYR A 155 9.27 13.69 -20.25
C TYR A 155 8.43 12.58 -20.87
N THR A 156 7.33 12.23 -20.23
CA THR A 156 6.37 11.25 -20.76
C THR A 156 5.72 11.75 -22.04
N SER A 157 5.78 11.01 -23.15
CA SER A 157 5.02 11.37 -24.35
C SER A 157 3.57 10.86 -24.29
N VAL A 158 2.66 11.55 -24.99
CA VAL A 158 1.24 11.17 -25.05
C VAL A 158 1.07 9.80 -25.72
N ASP A 159 1.80 9.55 -26.81
CA ASP A 159 1.70 8.29 -27.56
C ASP A 159 2.26 7.10 -26.77
N GLU A 160 3.42 7.26 -26.11
CA GLU A 160 3.97 6.22 -25.24
C GLU A 160 3.04 5.97 -24.05
N ALA A 161 2.46 7.00 -23.42
CA ALA A 161 1.54 6.82 -22.31
C ALA A 161 0.31 5.99 -22.71
N ARG A 162 -0.29 6.27 -23.88
CA ARG A 162 -1.39 5.48 -24.44
C ARG A 162 -0.99 4.03 -24.69
N GLN A 163 0.17 3.82 -25.32
CA GLN A 163 0.65 2.50 -25.64
C GLN A 163 0.99 1.71 -24.38
N PHE A 164 1.63 2.35 -23.40
CA PHE A 164 2.02 1.75 -22.13
C PHE A 164 0.79 1.25 -21.38
N VAL A 165 -0.20 2.11 -21.10
CA VAL A 165 -1.44 1.73 -20.40
C VAL A 165 -2.18 0.61 -21.15
N ALA A 166 -2.22 0.65 -22.48
CA ALA A 166 -2.89 -0.38 -23.28
C ALA A 166 -2.17 -1.74 -23.25
N LEU A 167 -0.84 -1.76 -23.19
CA LEU A 167 -0.05 -2.99 -23.19
C LEU A 167 0.12 -3.59 -21.79
N THR A 168 0.19 -2.76 -20.75
CA THR A 168 0.42 -3.21 -19.38
C THR A 168 -0.86 -3.44 -18.61
N GLY A 169 -1.89 -2.61 -18.85
CA GLY A 169 -3.13 -2.64 -18.07
C GLY A 169 -3.00 -2.06 -16.67
N VAL A 170 -2.02 -1.19 -16.42
CA VAL A 170 -1.88 -0.47 -15.13
C VAL A 170 -3.15 0.31 -14.78
N ASP A 171 -3.40 0.44 -13.47
CA ASP A 171 -4.55 1.15 -12.93
C ASP A 171 -4.29 2.65 -12.77
N PHE A 172 -3.03 3.02 -12.53
CA PHE A 172 -2.57 4.40 -12.42
C PHE A 172 -1.25 4.58 -13.17
N LEU A 173 -0.97 5.81 -13.63
CA LEU A 173 0.26 6.12 -14.35
C LEU A 173 0.97 7.32 -13.71
N ALA A 174 2.18 7.07 -13.17
CA ALA A 174 3.13 8.11 -12.83
C ALA A 174 3.73 8.71 -14.10
N VAL A 175 3.73 10.04 -14.19
CA VAL A 175 4.19 10.79 -15.36
C VAL A 175 5.28 11.78 -15.00
N SER A 176 6.31 11.85 -15.84
CA SER A 176 7.37 12.85 -15.77
C SER A 176 7.00 14.05 -16.64
N ILE A 177 6.76 15.19 -15.97
CA ILE A 177 6.32 16.45 -16.58
C ILE A 177 7.16 17.65 -16.14
N GLY A 178 8.33 17.42 -15.52
CA GLY A 178 9.19 18.50 -15.04
C GLY A 178 9.48 18.50 -13.53
N THR A 179 8.99 17.52 -12.77
CA THR A 179 9.29 17.34 -11.34
C THR A 179 10.55 16.49 -11.12
N VAL A 180 11.12 16.56 -9.92
CA VAL A 180 12.26 15.73 -9.47
C VAL A 180 12.01 15.28 -8.02
N HIS A 181 12.53 14.13 -7.62
CA HIS A 181 12.51 13.71 -6.22
C HIS A 181 13.46 14.58 -5.39
N GLY A 182 13.11 14.83 -4.12
CA GLY A 182 13.94 15.63 -3.22
C GLY A 182 13.73 17.15 -3.31
N ARG A 183 14.76 17.92 -2.91
CA ARG A 183 14.70 19.38 -2.84
C ARG A 183 14.99 20.00 -4.22
N MET A 184 13.99 20.68 -4.80
CA MET A 184 14.15 21.43 -6.05
C MET A 184 14.88 22.77 -5.83
N LYS A 185 15.79 23.13 -6.75
CA LYS A 185 16.32 24.50 -6.86
C LYS A 185 15.71 25.22 -8.07
N GLY A 186 15.10 26.37 -7.82
CA GLY A 186 14.43 27.18 -8.84
C GLY A 186 12.99 26.75 -9.12
N ASP A 187 12.31 27.46 -10.00
CA ASP A 187 10.94 27.13 -10.40
C ASP A 187 10.96 25.98 -11.42
N PRO A 188 10.29 24.84 -11.15
CA PRO A 188 10.25 23.74 -12.10
C PRO A 188 9.48 24.14 -13.34
N ASN A 189 10.01 23.78 -14.51
CA ASN A 189 9.37 24.01 -15.79
C ASN A 189 8.32 22.91 -16.06
N LEU A 190 7.19 22.98 -15.37
CA LEU A 190 6.11 22.01 -15.49
C LEU A 190 5.39 22.11 -16.85
N ASP A 191 5.35 21.01 -17.60
CA ASP A 191 4.67 20.91 -18.89
C ASP A 191 3.18 20.55 -18.71
N PHE A 192 2.39 21.57 -18.34
CA PHE A 192 0.94 21.41 -18.12
C PHE A 192 0.18 21.06 -19.40
N GLU A 193 0.65 21.50 -20.58
CA GLU A 193 0.01 21.20 -21.85
C GLU A 193 0.13 19.70 -22.15
N ARG A 194 1.33 19.13 -21.98
CA ARG A 194 1.56 17.69 -22.07
C ARG A 194 0.72 16.91 -21.07
N LEU A 195 0.68 17.33 -19.80
CA LEU A 195 -0.14 16.67 -18.78
C LEU A 195 -1.62 16.64 -19.19
N GLN A 196 -2.15 17.77 -19.67
CA GLN A 196 -3.51 17.86 -20.17
C GLN A 196 -3.76 16.89 -21.33
N GLN A 197 -2.85 16.83 -22.29
CA GLN A 197 -2.96 15.92 -23.45
C GLN A 197 -2.91 14.45 -23.03
N ILE A 198 -2.03 14.09 -22.08
CA ILE A 198 -1.95 12.74 -21.52
C ILE A 198 -3.29 12.40 -20.85
N ASN A 199 -3.79 13.23 -19.94
CA ASN A 199 -5.05 12.99 -19.23
C ASN A 199 -6.25 12.86 -20.20
N GLN A 200 -6.33 13.69 -21.23
CA GLN A 200 -7.40 13.59 -22.25
C GLN A 200 -7.30 12.31 -23.10
N SER A 201 -6.11 11.72 -23.19
CA SER A 201 -5.86 10.52 -23.99
C SER A 201 -6.04 9.21 -23.22
N LEU A 202 -6.08 9.28 -21.89
CA LEU A 202 -6.13 8.15 -20.98
C LEU A 202 -7.43 8.12 -20.17
N ALA A 203 -7.79 6.95 -19.67
CA ALA A 203 -8.94 6.74 -18.79
C ALA A 203 -8.51 6.26 -17.39
N VAL A 204 -7.25 6.52 -17.02
CA VAL A 204 -6.67 6.14 -15.73
C VAL A 204 -6.23 7.40 -14.97
N PRO A 205 -6.34 7.40 -13.62
CA PRO A 205 -5.78 8.47 -12.80
C PRO A 205 -4.27 8.64 -13.02
N LEU A 206 -3.81 9.88 -13.04
CA LEU A 206 -2.37 10.20 -13.14
C LEU A 206 -1.76 10.43 -11.76
N VAL A 207 -0.47 10.12 -11.64
CA VAL A 207 0.28 10.23 -10.39
C VAL A 207 1.43 11.21 -10.54
N LEU A 208 1.63 12.04 -9.52
CA LEU A 208 2.73 13.00 -9.45
C LEU A 208 3.77 12.53 -8.44
N HIS A 209 4.99 12.34 -8.93
CA HIS A 209 6.19 12.13 -8.14
C HIS A 209 6.99 13.44 -8.00
N GLY A 210 7.75 13.59 -6.92
CA GLY A 210 8.62 14.76 -6.75
C GLY A 210 7.88 16.08 -6.57
N GLY A 211 6.78 16.09 -5.79
CA GLY A 211 5.95 17.28 -5.63
C GLY A 211 6.49 18.35 -4.68
N THR A 212 7.59 18.12 -3.96
CA THR A 212 8.05 19.02 -2.88
C THR A 212 8.49 20.40 -3.41
N GLY A 213 7.91 21.47 -2.86
CA GLY A 213 8.29 22.86 -3.20
C GLY A 213 7.41 23.53 -4.27
N LEU A 214 6.40 22.84 -4.79
CA LEU A 214 5.41 23.44 -5.71
C LEU A 214 4.50 24.43 -5.00
N SER A 215 4.08 25.47 -5.74
CA SER A 215 3.10 26.45 -5.28
C SER A 215 1.68 25.88 -5.29
N GLU A 216 0.77 26.52 -4.56
CA GLU A 216 -0.65 26.14 -4.53
C GLU A 216 -1.29 26.15 -5.92
N GLU A 217 -1.01 27.20 -6.71
CA GLU A 217 -1.49 27.34 -8.08
C GLU A 217 -0.96 26.23 -8.99
N GLN A 218 0.28 25.77 -8.77
CA GLN A 218 0.84 24.64 -9.52
C GLN A 218 0.10 23.34 -9.18
N TYR A 219 -0.13 23.04 -7.91
CA TYR A 219 -0.89 21.85 -7.53
C TYR A 219 -2.32 21.87 -8.05
N GLN A 220 -3.02 23.01 -7.98
CA GLN A 220 -4.36 23.13 -8.53
C GLN A 220 -4.37 22.81 -10.03
N ARG A 221 -3.44 23.38 -10.80
CA ARG A 221 -3.32 23.08 -12.22
C ARG A 221 -2.95 21.62 -12.51
N LEU A 222 -2.13 20.99 -11.67
CA LEU A 222 -1.80 19.56 -11.80
C LEU A 222 -3.06 18.70 -11.63
N ILE A 223 -3.84 18.97 -10.59
CA ILE A 223 -5.07 18.24 -10.26
C ILE A 223 -6.14 18.46 -11.33
N GLU A 224 -6.34 19.69 -11.80
CA GLU A 224 -7.24 20.03 -12.92
C GLU A 224 -6.90 19.26 -14.21
N ASN A 225 -5.64 18.84 -14.36
CA ASN A 225 -5.17 18.07 -15.50
C ASN A 225 -4.96 16.58 -15.17
N GLY A 226 -5.67 16.05 -14.17
CA GLY A 226 -5.82 14.60 -13.96
C GLY A 226 -4.91 13.95 -12.94
N ILE A 227 -4.05 14.72 -12.25
CA ILE A 227 -3.30 14.20 -11.10
C ILE A 227 -4.28 13.89 -9.96
N ALA A 228 -4.32 12.63 -9.54
CA ALA A 228 -5.21 12.12 -8.50
C ALA A 228 -4.45 11.49 -7.31
N LYS A 229 -3.16 11.21 -7.46
CA LYS A 229 -2.23 10.80 -6.39
C LYS A 229 -1.00 11.70 -6.43
N ILE A 230 -0.56 12.15 -5.25
CA ILE A 230 0.69 12.93 -5.11
C ILE A 230 1.56 12.24 -4.08
N ASN A 231 2.76 11.83 -4.50
CA ASN A 231 3.79 11.25 -3.63
C ASN A 231 4.51 12.36 -2.86
N TYR A 232 4.73 12.13 -1.57
CA TYR A 232 5.22 13.19 -0.68
C TYR A 232 6.00 12.65 0.53
N TYR A 233 7.31 12.89 0.53
CA TYR A 233 8.18 12.50 1.66
C TYR A 233 9.11 13.61 2.12
N THR A 234 9.87 14.21 1.19
CA THR A 234 10.99 15.10 1.52
C THR A 234 10.61 16.25 2.47
N ALA A 235 9.48 16.92 2.24
CA ALA A 235 9.02 17.99 3.14
C ALA A 235 8.59 17.49 4.54
N LEU A 236 8.07 16.25 4.65
CA LEU A 236 7.78 15.65 5.96
C LEU A 236 9.07 15.36 6.72
N ALA A 237 10.08 14.81 6.03
CA ALA A 237 11.39 14.57 6.59
C ALA A 237 12.08 15.88 7.02
N ASP A 238 11.94 16.94 6.23
CA ASP A 238 12.42 18.28 6.57
C ASP A 238 11.73 18.87 7.80
N ALA A 239 10.40 18.74 7.88
CA ALA A 239 9.63 19.20 9.04
C ALA A 239 10.06 18.47 10.32
N ALA A 240 10.23 17.15 10.23
CA ALA A 240 10.73 16.31 11.33
C ALA A 240 12.15 16.70 11.74
N GLY A 241 13.08 16.80 10.79
CA GLY A 241 14.48 17.16 11.03
C GLY A 241 14.63 18.57 11.63
N ALA A 242 13.86 19.53 11.13
CA ALA A 242 13.83 20.88 11.69
C ALA A 242 13.30 20.90 13.12
N CYS A 243 12.31 20.06 13.44
CA CYS A 243 11.81 19.91 14.80
C CYS A 243 12.90 19.38 15.76
N VAL A 244 13.60 18.32 15.37
CA VAL A 244 14.73 17.77 16.14
C VAL A 244 15.83 18.81 16.33
N GLY A 245 16.19 19.55 15.26
CA GLY A 245 17.17 20.63 15.33
C GLY A 245 16.78 21.75 16.30
N ARG A 246 15.50 22.15 16.31
CA ARG A 246 14.98 23.13 17.28
C ARG A 246 15.05 22.62 18.71
N ASN A 247 14.66 21.37 18.95
CA ASN A 247 14.70 20.74 20.27
C ASN A 247 16.13 20.68 20.82
N ALA A 248 17.09 20.32 19.97
CA ALA A 248 18.51 20.34 20.30
C ALA A 248 19.00 21.76 20.66
N ALA A 249 18.63 22.77 19.87
CA ALA A 249 18.99 24.16 20.13
C ALA A 249 18.37 24.71 21.45
N GLN A 250 17.23 24.17 21.87
CA GLN A 250 16.59 24.47 23.15
C GLN A 250 17.15 23.68 24.34
N ASN A 251 18.18 22.86 24.13
CA ASN A 251 18.77 21.96 25.13
C ASN A 251 17.75 20.97 25.74
N LEU A 252 16.76 20.53 24.96
CA LEU A 252 16.02 19.33 25.33
C LEU A 252 16.97 18.15 25.27
N LEU A 253 17.18 17.50 26.41
CA LEU A 253 18.17 16.42 26.55
C LEU A 253 17.53 15.05 26.39
N GLY A 254 18.34 14.11 25.90
CA GLY A 254 17.94 12.71 25.71
C GLY A 254 17.05 12.49 24.49
N TYR A 255 16.88 11.22 24.13
CA TYR A 255 16.11 10.83 22.94
C TYR A 255 14.67 11.37 22.98
N THR A 256 13.97 11.19 24.10
CA THR A 256 12.57 11.61 24.24
C THR A 256 12.39 13.12 24.14
N GLY A 257 13.33 13.91 24.67
CA GLY A 257 13.31 15.37 24.54
C GLY A 257 13.57 15.82 23.09
N LEU A 258 14.49 15.16 22.39
CA LEU A 258 14.78 15.48 20.98
C LEU A 258 13.64 15.11 20.03
N MET A 259 12.92 14.02 20.30
CA MET A 259 11.79 13.56 19.50
C MET A 259 10.46 14.26 19.83
N GLN A 260 10.43 15.09 20.88
CA GLN A 260 9.21 15.77 21.29
C GLN A 260 8.64 16.65 20.16
N GLY A 261 7.37 16.42 19.78
CA GLY A 261 6.67 17.21 18.76
C GLY A 261 7.05 16.87 17.31
N VAL A 262 7.85 15.83 17.05
CA VAL A 262 8.18 15.39 15.69
C VAL A 262 6.93 14.94 14.93
N SER A 263 6.09 14.11 15.55
CA SER A 263 4.81 13.70 14.97
C SER A 263 3.88 14.88 14.70
N ASP A 264 3.86 15.90 15.57
CA ASP A 264 3.07 17.12 15.38
C ASP A 264 3.54 17.96 14.19
N ALA A 265 4.85 18.00 13.93
CA ALA A 265 5.41 18.70 12.78
C ALA A 265 5.02 18.01 11.46
N ILE A 266 5.11 16.68 11.42
CA ILE A 266 4.67 15.86 10.28
C ILE A 266 3.16 16.02 10.06
N HIS A 267 2.39 15.96 11.14
CA HIS A 267 0.95 16.17 11.15
C HIS A 267 0.54 17.51 10.51
N GLN A 268 1.16 18.61 10.91
CA GLN A 268 0.85 19.94 10.38
C GLN A 268 1.11 20.02 8.87
N GLU A 269 2.21 19.43 8.41
CA GLU A 269 2.57 19.45 7.00
C GLU A 269 1.65 18.55 6.15
N ALA A 270 1.35 17.34 6.62
CA ALA A 270 0.41 16.45 5.95
C ALA A 270 -1.01 17.06 5.87
N ALA A 271 -1.49 17.70 6.95
CA ALA A 271 -2.80 18.35 6.97
C ALA A 271 -2.88 19.56 6.02
N ARG A 272 -1.78 20.33 5.92
CA ARG A 272 -1.63 21.41 4.94
C ARG A 272 -1.76 20.86 3.52
N CYS A 273 -1.07 19.75 3.21
CA CYS A 273 -1.12 19.10 1.91
C CYS A 273 -2.52 18.58 1.56
N MET A 274 -3.20 17.88 2.47
CA MET A 274 -4.57 17.37 2.25
C MET A 274 -5.58 18.50 1.96
N SER A 275 -5.41 19.65 2.62
CA SER A 275 -6.23 20.83 2.36
C SER A 275 -5.94 21.41 0.97
N LEU A 276 -4.65 21.51 0.63
CA LEU A 276 -4.17 22.05 -0.63
C LEU A 276 -4.57 21.20 -1.85
N TRP A 277 -4.58 19.88 -1.68
CA TRP A 277 -4.90 18.92 -2.74
C TRP A 277 -6.39 18.59 -2.83
N GLY A 278 -7.24 19.24 -2.03
CA GLY A 278 -8.69 19.13 -2.09
C GLY A 278 -9.27 17.82 -1.52
N SER A 279 -8.46 17.01 -0.83
CA SER A 279 -8.89 15.74 -0.22
C SER A 279 -9.49 15.91 1.18
N ALA A 280 -9.24 17.03 1.86
CA ALA A 280 -9.90 17.36 3.13
C ALA A 280 -11.43 17.35 2.99
N GLY A 281 -12.11 16.66 3.92
CA GLY A 281 -13.56 16.50 3.96
C GLY A 281 -14.12 15.36 3.09
N ARG A 282 -13.29 14.68 2.27
CA ARG A 282 -13.75 13.66 1.32
C ARG A 282 -13.92 12.26 1.91
N ALA A 283 -13.52 12.03 3.16
CA ALA A 283 -13.53 10.70 3.77
C ALA A 283 -14.90 10.01 3.73
N SER A 284 -15.99 10.73 4.04
CA SER A 284 -17.33 10.13 4.09
C SER A 284 -17.84 9.69 2.72
N GLU A 285 -17.51 10.42 1.65
CA GLU A 285 -17.86 10.10 0.27
C GLU A 285 -17.10 8.84 -0.17
N VAL A 286 -15.79 8.82 0.08
CA VAL A 286 -14.92 7.68 -0.25
C VAL A 286 -15.35 6.41 0.50
N LEU A 287 -15.70 6.49 1.80
CA LEU A 287 -16.20 5.34 2.56
C LEU A 287 -17.56 4.83 2.10
N ALA A 288 -18.38 5.68 1.47
CA ALA A 288 -19.69 5.30 0.95
C ALA A 288 -19.60 4.66 -0.44
N GLU A 289 -18.61 5.05 -1.25
CA GLU A 289 -18.48 4.63 -2.65
C GLU A 289 -17.39 3.59 -2.90
N CYS A 290 -16.40 3.47 -2.01
CA CYS A 290 -15.32 2.49 -2.14
C CYS A 290 -15.56 1.26 -1.27
N ASP A 291 -15.31 0.10 -1.85
CA ASP A 291 -15.40 -1.18 -1.18
C ASP A 291 -14.35 -1.30 -0.07
N PRO A 292 -14.73 -1.91 1.07
CA PRO A 292 -13.80 -2.34 2.10
C PRO A 292 -12.70 -3.25 1.53
N TRP A 293 -11.46 -3.04 1.94
CA TRP A 293 -10.40 -4.02 1.72
C TRP A 293 -10.39 -5.03 2.86
N LEU A 294 -11.00 -6.20 2.63
CA LEU A 294 -11.17 -7.24 3.64
C LEU A 294 -10.44 -8.53 3.26
N PRO A 295 -9.57 -9.05 4.14
CA PRO A 295 -8.93 -10.34 3.91
C PRO A 295 -9.94 -11.49 4.02
N VAL A 296 -9.58 -12.62 3.42
CA VAL A 296 -10.33 -13.87 3.49
C VAL A 296 -9.51 -14.91 4.24
N GLU A 297 -10.17 -15.68 5.08
CA GLU A 297 -9.60 -16.80 5.82
C GLU A 297 -10.14 -18.11 5.20
N HIS A 298 -9.29 -18.86 4.52
CA HIS A 298 -9.58 -20.18 3.99
C HIS A 298 -9.28 -21.24 5.06
N LEU A 299 -10.33 -21.81 5.65
CA LEU A 299 -10.25 -22.82 6.70
C LEU A 299 -10.37 -24.21 6.10
N ILE A 300 -9.42 -25.09 6.45
CA ILE A 300 -9.51 -26.53 6.18
C ILE A 300 -9.35 -27.28 7.49
N ILE A 301 -10.39 -27.97 7.95
CA ILE A 301 -10.30 -28.92 9.08
C ILE A 301 -10.43 -30.33 8.54
N TYR A 302 -9.56 -31.24 8.99
CA TYR A 302 -9.45 -32.57 8.39
C TYR A 302 -8.91 -33.63 9.36
N ASN A 303 -9.15 -34.89 9.00
CA ASN A 303 -8.53 -36.07 9.59
C ASN A 303 -7.65 -36.77 8.56
N THR A 304 -6.65 -37.51 9.02
CA THR A 304 -5.77 -38.30 8.15
C THR A 304 -6.24 -39.75 8.09
N SER A 305 -6.06 -40.39 6.94
CA SER A 305 -6.28 -41.84 6.75
C SER A 305 -5.11 -42.69 7.27
N ILE A 306 -4.01 -42.03 7.63
CA ILE A 306 -2.77 -42.62 8.12
C ILE A 306 -2.50 -42.20 9.57
N ASP A 307 -1.77 -43.06 10.29
CA ASP A 307 -1.27 -42.84 11.65
C ASP A 307 0.27 -42.81 11.63
N ASP A 308 0.83 -41.97 10.75
CA ASP A 308 2.28 -41.73 10.62
C ASP A 308 2.56 -40.25 10.86
N GLU A 309 2.99 -39.94 12.08
CA GLU A 309 3.26 -38.58 12.53
C GLU A 309 4.38 -37.91 11.71
N GLN A 310 5.39 -38.65 11.25
CA GLN A 310 6.48 -38.08 10.46
C GLN A 310 5.98 -37.64 9.08
N GLN A 311 5.18 -38.48 8.43
CA GLN A 311 4.60 -38.15 7.12
C GLN A 311 3.64 -36.95 7.22
N ILE A 312 2.83 -36.88 8.29
CA ILE A 312 1.89 -35.78 8.51
C ILE A 312 2.65 -34.47 8.77
N ASN A 313 3.67 -34.49 9.64
CA ASN A 313 4.49 -33.31 9.92
C ASN A 313 5.20 -32.81 8.66
N HIS A 314 5.73 -33.73 7.85
CA HIS A 314 6.36 -33.37 6.58
C HIS A 314 5.38 -32.72 5.60
N MET A 315 4.16 -33.26 5.44
CA MET A 315 3.10 -32.63 4.64
C MET A 315 2.79 -31.21 5.15
N MET A 316 2.69 -31.02 6.47
CA MET A 316 2.39 -29.70 7.04
C MET A 316 3.53 -28.71 6.81
N GLU A 317 4.78 -29.11 6.99
CA GLU A 317 5.96 -28.28 6.71
C GLU A 317 6.03 -27.87 5.24
N GLU A 318 5.86 -28.84 4.34
CA GLU A 318 5.93 -28.58 2.91
C GLU A 318 4.78 -27.68 2.45
N GLY A 319 3.56 -27.90 2.93
CA GLY A 319 2.45 -27.02 2.58
C GLY A 319 2.61 -25.62 3.16
N ARG A 320 3.15 -25.45 4.39
CA ARG A 320 3.49 -24.11 4.90
C ARG A 320 4.49 -23.41 3.99
N ARG A 321 5.53 -24.11 3.52
CA ARG A 321 6.55 -23.56 2.64
C ARG A 321 5.99 -23.18 1.26
N VAL A 322 5.28 -24.11 0.63
CA VAL A 322 4.79 -23.96 -0.75
C VAL A 322 3.63 -22.97 -0.81
N LEU A 323 2.63 -23.11 0.04
CA LEU A 323 1.42 -22.29 -0.03
C LEU A 323 1.67 -20.85 0.39
N SER A 324 2.65 -20.58 1.27
CA SER A 324 3.00 -19.21 1.67
C SER A 324 3.72 -18.42 0.57
N ALA A 325 4.24 -19.09 -0.46
CA ALA A 325 4.91 -18.46 -1.59
C ALA A 325 3.93 -18.05 -2.70
N ILE A 326 2.66 -18.48 -2.63
CA ILE A 326 1.66 -18.16 -3.63
C ILE A 326 1.24 -16.69 -3.47
N PRO A 327 1.28 -15.88 -4.55
CA PRO A 327 0.88 -14.48 -4.50
C PRO A 327 -0.50 -14.27 -3.87
N GLY A 328 -0.61 -13.26 -3.03
CA GLY A 328 -1.85 -12.94 -2.30
C GLY A 328 -2.09 -13.77 -1.04
N VAL A 329 -1.29 -14.81 -0.77
CA VAL A 329 -1.29 -15.52 0.52
C VAL A 329 -0.48 -14.72 1.53
N ARG A 330 -1.14 -14.23 2.58
CA ARG A 330 -0.51 -13.45 3.65
C ARG A 330 0.01 -14.32 4.78
N ARG A 331 -0.65 -15.45 5.05
CA ARG A 331 -0.26 -16.36 6.13
C ARG A 331 -0.80 -17.76 5.89
N VAL A 332 0.01 -18.76 6.19
CA VAL A 332 -0.43 -20.16 6.32
C VAL A 332 -0.23 -20.58 7.77
N PHE A 333 -1.32 -20.86 8.46
CA PHE A 333 -1.31 -21.48 9.77
C PHE A 333 -1.73 -22.94 9.66
N THR A 334 -1.10 -23.79 10.46
CA THR A 334 -1.48 -25.19 10.63
C THR A 334 -1.53 -25.49 12.12
N GLY A 335 -2.40 -26.41 12.54
CA GLY A 335 -2.43 -26.81 13.94
C GLY A 335 -3.11 -28.15 14.19
N ASP A 336 -2.93 -28.60 15.43
CA ASP A 336 -3.50 -29.83 15.96
C ASP A 336 -4.60 -29.51 16.97
N ALA A 337 -5.62 -30.36 17.02
CA ALA A 337 -6.62 -30.32 18.06
C ALA A 337 -5.98 -30.64 19.42
N VAL A 338 -6.09 -29.71 20.36
CA VAL A 338 -5.66 -29.92 21.75
C VAL A 338 -6.56 -30.92 22.46
N GLN A 339 -7.85 -30.98 22.09
CA GLN A 339 -8.81 -31.92 22.66
C GLN A 339 -8.69 -33.29 21.99
N GLU A 340 -8.48 -34.34 22.78
CA GLU A 340 -8.36 -35.72 22.30
C GLU A 340 -9.63 -36.22 21.60
N SER A 341 -10.81 -35.74 22.03
CA SER A 341 -12.11 -36.14 21.47
C SER A 341 -12.63 -35.21 20.36
N ALA A 342 -11.77 -34.40 19.75
CA ALA A 342 -12.18 -33.50 18.66
C ALA A 342 -12.62 -34.30 17.42
N GLY A 343 -13.67 -33.83 16.74
CA GLY A 343 -14.16 -34.47 15.50
C GLY A 343 -13.21 -34.34 14.31
N TYR A 344 -12.36 -33.31 14.32
CA TYR A 344 -11.27 -33.11 13.36
C TYR A 344 -9.96 -32.90 14.11
N ARG A 345 -8.91 -33.62 13.71
CA ARG A 345 -7.61 -33.60 14.38
C ARG A 345 -6.72 -32.45 13.93
N TYR A 346 -6.81 -32.04 12.67
CA TYR A 346 -5.87 -31.09 12.08
C TYR A 346 -6.59 -29.91 11.44
N THR A 347 -5.90 -28.77 11.37
CA THR A 347 -6.39 -27.55 10.71
C THR A 347 -5.33 -26.91 9.82
N TRP A 348 -5.78 -26.31 8.72
CA TRP A 348 -5.11 -25.27 7.96
C TRP A 348 -5.97 -24.02 8.02
N LEU A 349 -5.34 -22.88 8.22
CA LEU A 349 -5.94 -21.57 8.07
C LEU A 349 -5.04 -20.74 7.16
N VAL A 350 -5.49 -20.51 5.94
CA VAL A 350 -4.75 -19.74 4.94
C VAL A 350 -5.42 -18.38 4.80
N LYS A 351 -4.67 -17.32 5.10
CA LYS A 351 -5.16 -15.94 4.99
C LYS A 351 -4.78 -15.37 3.63
N PHE A 352 -5.79 -14.97 2.87
CA PHE A 352 -5.63 -14.24 1.61
C PHE A 352 -5.77 -12.73 1.84
N CYS A 353 -5.08 -11.93 1.04
CA CYS A 353 -5.19 -10.47 1.10
C CYS A 353 -6.56 -9.95 0.65
N HIS A 354 -7.24 -10.65 -0.26
CA HIS A 354 -8.50 -10.24 -0.88
C HIS A 354 -9.27 -11.47 -1.44
N PRO A 355 -10.61 -11.41 -1.61
CA PRO A 355 -11.38 -12.49 -2.21
C PRO A 355 -10.95 -12.92 -3.62
N ALA A 356 -10.37 -12.01 -4.41
CA ALA A 356 -9.87 -12.31 -5.75
C ALA A 356 -8.80 -13.42 -5.79
N VAL A 357 -8.08 -13.61 -4.68
CA VAL A 357 -7.04 -14.64 -4.55
C VAL A 357 -7.62 -16.06 -4.54
N ILE A 358 -8.90 -16.25 -4.17
CA ILE A 358 -9.48 -17.59 -3.92
C ILE A 358 -9.34 -18.49 -5.15
N ASP A 359 -9.72 -18.00 -6.32
CA ASP A 359 -9.73 -18.80 -7.55
C ASP A 359 -8.30 -18.99 -8.08
N SER A 360 -7.50 -17.92 -8.12
CA SER A 360 -6.10 -17.98 -8.55
C SER A 360 -5.25 -18.90 -7.67
N TYR A 361 -5.47 -18.89 -6.36
CA TYR A 361 -4.83 -19.81 -5.41
C TYR A 361 -5.20 -21.26 -5.68
N ARG A 362 -6.48 -21.57 -5.92
CA ARG A 362 -6.96 -22.94 -6.16
C ARG A 362 -6.38 -23.52 -7.45
N GLU A 363 -6.19 -22.69 -8.45
CA GLU A 363 -5.67 -23.06 -9.77
C GLU A 363 -4.13 -22.97 -9.86
N HIS A 364 -3.47 -22.36 -8.87
CA HIS A 364 -2.03 -22.18 -8.86
C HIS A 364 -1.31 -23.53 -8.93
N VAL A 365 -0.31 -23.64 -9.82
CA VAL A 365 0.40 -24.90 -10.09
C VAL A 365 1.00 -25.51 -8.83
N ASP A 366 1.56 -24.69 -7.95
CA ASP A 366 2.16 -25.14 -6.71
C ASP A 366 1.12 -25.61 -5.68
N HIS A 367 -0.05 -24.96 -5.61
CA HIS A 367 -1.15 -25.43 -4.77
C HIS A 367 -1.66 -26.78 -5.29
N VAL A 368 -1.88 -26.92 -6.60
CA VAL A 368 -2.34 -28.17 -7.21
C VAL A 368 -1.33 -29.30 -6.97
N ALA A 369 -0.04 -29.04 -7.21
CA ALA A 369 1.02 -30.02 -6.99
C ALA A 369 1.12 -30.46 -5.53
N PHE A 370 1.07 -29.51 -4.59
CA PHE A 370 1.03 -29.82 -3.15
C PHE A 370 -0.22 -30.63 -2.79
N ALA A 371 -1.38 -30.16 -3.25
CA ALA A 371 -2.66 -30.77 -2.91
C ALA A 371 -2.76 -32.20 -3.42
N ASP A 372 -2.33 -32.49 -4.65
CA ASP A 372 -2.38 -33.82 -5.25
C ASP A 372 -1.26 -34.74 -4.76
N GLY A 373 -0.05 -34.20 -4.55
CA GLY A 373 1.12 -35.00 -4.15
C GLY A 373 1.15 -35.34 -2.66
N PHE A 374 0.73 -34.41 -1.80
CA PHE A 374 0.92 -34.52 -0.35
C PHE A 374 -0.39 -34.54 0.42
N PHE A 375 -1.32 -33.63 0.13
CA PHE A 375 -2.50 -33.43 0.98
C PHE A 375 -3.64 -34.42 0.73
N ARG A 376 -4.22 -34.43 -0.48
CA ARG A 376 -5.37 -35.27 -0.86
C ARG A 376 -5.16 -36.78 -0.66
N PRO A 377 -3.96 -37.36 -0.86
CA PRO A 377 -3.75 -38.79 -0.62
C PRO A 377 -3.95 -39.21 0.85
N ILE A 378 -3.74 -38.29 1.80
CA ILE A 378 -3.80 -38.60 3.23
C ILE A 378 -4.96 -37.90 3.95
N ALA A 379 -5.42 -36.74 3.48
CA ALA A 379 -6.53 -35.97 4.05
C ALA A 379 -7.88 -36.51 3.57
N GLY A 380 -8.42 -37.48 4.31
CA GLY A 380 -9.68 -38.18 3.99
C GLY A 380 -10.92 -37.32 4.24
N ASP A 381 -11.42 -37.35 5.47
CA ASP A 381 -12.56 -36.53 5.90
C ASP A 381 -12.11 -35.08 6.13
N ARG A 382 -12.74 -34.12 5.44
CA ARG A 382 -12.39 -32.71 5.52
C ARG A 382 -13.57 -31.78 5.27
N ILE A 383 -13.48 -30.59 5.86
CA ILE A 383 -14.30 -29.42 5.56
C ILE A 383 -13.36 -28.33 5.06
N SER A 384 -13.71 -27.67 3.95
CA SER A 384 -12.96 -26.56 3.35
C SER A 384 -13.93 -25.42 3.03
N ILE A 385 -13.74 -24.26 3.66
CA ILE A 385 -14.66 -23.12 3.60
C ILE A 385 -13.88 -21.80 3.64
N ASP A 386 -14.31 -20.82 2.85
CA ASP A 386 -13.79 -19.46 2.88
C ASP A 386 -14.65 -18.58 3.80
N TYR A 387 -14.02 -17.82 4.67
CA TYR A 387 -14.67 -16.85 5.55
C TYR A 387 -14.12 -15.46 5.28
N GLN A 388 -14.99 -14.49 5.04
CA GLN A 388 -14.58 -13.09 5.04
C GLN A 388 -14.49 -12.59 6.48
N ALA A 389 -13.40 -11.91 6.83
CA ALA A 389 -13.25 -11.35 8.17
C ALA A 389 -14.32 -10.28 8.43
N VAL A 390 -15.02 -10.41 9.56
CA VAL A 390 -15.88 -9.34 10.09
C VAL A 390 -15.12 -8.70 11.23
N GLU A 391 -14.56 -7.50 11.01
CA GLU A 391 -13.95 -6.75 12.12
C GLU A 391 -15.08 -6.22 13.01
N GLY A 392 -15.14 -6.70 14.25
CA GLY A 392 -16.05 -6.16 15.26
C GLY A 392 -15.71 -4.71 15.56
N ASP A 393 -16.72 -3.86 15.72
CA ASP A 393 -16.56 -2.46 16.09
C ASP A 393 -16.15 -2.36 17.58
N GLU A 394 -14.88 -2.65 17.88
CA GLU A 394 -14.34 -2.64 19.25
C GLU A 394 -14.44 -1.24 19.90
N ARG A 395 -14.67 -0.18 19.11
CA ARG A 395 -14.91 1.18 19.62
C ARG A 395 -16.27 1.33 20.32
N SER A 396 -17.26 0.49 20.02
CA SER A 396 -18.58 0.56 20.68
C SER A 396 -18.57 0.03 22.12
N ALA A 397 -17.58 -0.78 22.52
CA ALA A 397 -17.57 -1.44 23.82
C ALA A 397 -17.01 -0.58 24.97
N THR A 398 -16.44 0.61 24.71
CA THR A 398 -15.72 1.39 25.73
C THR A 398 -16.42 2.67 26.20
N THR A 399 -17.58 3.04 25.64
CA THR A 399 -18.26 4.32 25.96
C THR A 399 -19.49 4.21 26.87
N ASP A 400 -20.06 3.01 27.09
CA ASP A 400 -21.29 2.87 27.91
C ASP A 400 -21.06 2.53 29.40
N GLY A 401 -19.81 2.46 29.86
CA GLY A 401 -19.47 2.02 31.23
C GLY A 401 -19.45 3.10 32.32
N LYS A 402 -19.64 4.39 32.01
CA LYS A 402 -19.50 5.49 32.99
C LYS A 402 -20.65 6.49 32.97
N ALA A 403 -21.88 6.02 33.20
CA ALA A 403 -22.96 6.90 33.66
C ALA A 403 -24.05 6.11 34.39
N LYS A 404 -23.89 5.93 35.71
CA LYS A 404 -24.93 5.91 36.75
C LYS A 404 -24.42 5.22 38.02
N MET A 405 -23.76 6.00 38.88
CA MET A 405 -23.91 5.82 40.34
C MET A 405 -23.85 7.21 40.99
N SER A 406 -25.01 7.82 41.12
CA SER A 406 -25.28 8.92 42.05
C SER A 406 -26.72 8.76 42.56
N ALA A 407 -26.86 8.13 43.72
CA ALA A 407 -27.88 8.36 44.74
C ALA A 407 -27.46 7.59 45.99
#